data_AF-A0A7Y6YLD4-F1
#
_entry.id   AF-A0A7Y6YLD4-F1
#
_cell.length_a   1.000
_cell.length_b   1.000
_cell.length_c   1.000
_cell.angle_alpha   90.00
_cell.angle_beta   90.00
_cell.angle_gamma   90.00
#
_symmetry.space_group_name_H-M   'P 1'
#
loop_
_entity.id
_entity.type
_entity.pdbx_description
1 polymer ?
#
loop_
_entity_poly.entity_id
_entity_poly.type
_entity_poly.pdbx_seq_one_letter_code
_entity_poly.pdbx_strand_id
1 'polypeptide(L)'
;MRLFRSLLRPDYAQKLSLLMTLPLIVAGTAIALVVGYQSRALAEREIQALEMQLLEAKKAELRNYVTQARNGFAHIYGLAAPDDAGAKERVTQILSAMIYGKAGFFFVYDY
;
A
#
# COMPACT_ATOMS: atom_id res chain seq x y z
N MET A 1 -6.14 35.84 35.40
CA MET A 1 -7.60 35.94 35.12
C MET A 1 -8.13 37.40 35.03
N ARG A 2 -7.43 38.33 34.35
CA ARG A 2 -7.97 39.70 34.08
C ARG A 2 -8.41 39.90 32.62
N LEU A 3 -7.89 39.09 31.69
CA LEU A 3 -8.24 39.11 30.25
C LEU A 3 -9.69 38.70 29.96
N PHE A 4 -10.29 37.84 30.78
CA PHE A 4 -11.66 37.36 30.57
C PHE A 4 -12.75 38.37 30.99
N ARG A 5 -12.45 39.36 31.82
CA ARG A 5 -13.45 40.34 32.29
C ARG A 5 -13.68 41.51 31.34
N SER A 6 -12.73 41.85 30.46
CA SER A 6 -12.91 42.91 29.45
C SER A 6 -13.84 42.51 28.31
N LEU A 7 -14.09 41.21 28.12
CA LEU A 7 -15.07 40.69 27.17
C LEU A 7 -16.52 41.06 27.54
N LEU A 8 -16.80 41.37 28.82
CA LEU A 8 -18.16 41.68 29.29
C LEU A 8 -18.56 43.15 29.09
N ARG A 9 -17.63 44.06 28.77
CA ARG A 9 -17.90 45.46 28.39
C ARG A 9 -16.87 45.97 27.38
N PRO A 10 -16.95 45.56 26.10
CA PRO A 10 -16.01 46.01 25.07
C PRO A 10 -16.25 47.48 24.70
N ASP A 11 -15.16 48.21 24.49
CA ASP A 11 -15.18 49.57 23.93
C ASP A 11 -15.65 49.55 22.46
N TYR A 12 -16.09 50.68 21.90
CA TYR A 12 -16.71 50.74 20.56
C TYR A 12 -15.77 50.19 19.46
N ALA A 13 -14.48 50.49 19.55
CA ALA A 13 -13.47 49.96 18.64
C ALA A 13 -13.30 48.43 18.77
N GLN A 14 -13.40 47.89 19.98
CA GLN A 14 -13.33 46.44 20.23
C GLN A 14 -14.58 45.72 19.73
N LYS A 15 -15.77 46.33 19.86
CA LYS A 15 -17.00 45.75 19.29
C LYS A 15 -16.91 45.65 17.77
N LEU A 16 -16.41 46.69 17.11
CA LEU A 16 -16.27 46.73 15.65
C LEU A 16 -15.24 45.71 15.14
N SER A 17 -14.08 45.61 15.80
CA SER A 17 -13.07 44.61 15.43
C SER A 17 -13.56 43.18 15.67
N LEU A 18 -14.26 42.93 16.78
CA LEU A 18 -14.84 41.61 17.06
C LEU A 18 -15.88 41.23 16.00
N LEU A 19 -16.71 42.18 15.54
CA LEU A 19 -17.70 41.93 14.50
C LEU A 19 -17.05 41.55 13.16
N MET A 20 -15.87 42.08 12.86
CA MET A 20 -15.12 41.75 11.64
C MET A 20 -14.32 40.45 11.74
N THR A 21 -13.69 40.19 12.89
CA THR A 21 -12.78 39.03 13.06
C THR A 21 -13.51 37.75 13.46
N LEU A 22 -14.63 37.84 14.18
CA LEU A 22 -15.37 36.67 14.64
C LEU A 22 -15.85 35.76 13.49
N PRO A 23 -16.45 36.28 12.39
CA PRO A 23 -16.86 35.44 11.26
C PRO A 23 -15.69 34.72 10.59
N LEU A 24 -14.53 35.36 10.51
CA LEU A 24 -13.30 34.78 9.95
C LEU A 24 -12.82 33.59 10.80
N ILE A 25 -12.80 33.74 12.13
CA ILE A 25 -12.39 32.66 13.04
C ILE A 25 -13.38 31.49 12.97
N VAL A 26 -14.68 31.79 12.93
CA VAL A 26 -15.73 30.78 12.81
C VAL A 26 -15.59 30.01 11.49
N ALA A 27 -15.38 30.71 10.37
CA ALA A 27 -15.18 30.07 9.08
C ALA A 27 -13.93 29.18 9.07
N GLY A 28 -12.79 29.68 9.56
CA GLY A 28 -11.55 28.90 9.63
C GLY A 28 -11.69 27.65 10.50
N THR A 29 -12.38 27.78 11.64
CA THR A 29 -12.64 26.66 12.56
C THR A 29 -13.59 25.63 11.92
N ALA A 30 -14.64 26.09 11.24
CA ALA A 30 -15.57 25.20 10.54
C ALA A 30 -14.86 24.40 9.44
N ILE A 31 -14.00 25.05 8.64
CA ILE A 31 -13.20 24.37 7.61
C ILE A 31 -12.26 23.35 8.25
N ALA A 32 -11.55 23.73 9.32
CA ALA A 32 -10.63 22.82 10.00
C ALA A 32 -11.33 21.56 10.55
N LEU A 33 -12.54 21.70 11.10
CA LEU A 33 -13.36 20.56 11.55
C LEU A 33 -13.77 19.66 10.39
N VAL A 34 -14.24 20.24 9.29
CA VAL A 34 -14.67 19.49 8.10
C VAL A 34 -13.51 18.75 7.43
N VAL A 35 -12.34 19.38 7.35
CA VAL A 35 -11.12 18.75 6.83
C VAL A 35 -10.67 17.63 7.76
N GLY A 36 -10.57 17.89 9.07
CA GLY A 36 -10.16 16.88 10.04
C GLY A 36 -11.08 15.66 10.08
N TYR A 37 -12.38 15.86 9.89
CA TYR A 37 -13.35 14.75 9.77
C TYR A 37 -13.14 13.94 8.49
N GLN A 38 -12.87 14.61 7.36
CA GLN A 38 -12.66 13.95 6.07
C GLN A 38 -11.30 13.24 5.95
N SER A 39 -10.28 13.68 6.69
CA SER A 39 -8.93 13.10 6.62
C SER A 39 -8.88 11.60 6.91
N ARG A 40 -9.71 11.10 7.85
CA ARG A 40 -9.74 9.66 8.19
C ARG A 40 -10.26 8.80 7.05
N ALA A 41 -11.40 9.19 6.47
CA ALA A 41 -12.01 8.46 5.37
C ALA A 41 -11.15 8.48 4.09
N LEU A 42 -10.39 9.56 3.87
CA LEU A 42 -9.43 9.64 2.76
C LEU A 42 -8.22 8.73 2.98
N ALA A 43 -7.64 8.72 4.19
CA ALA A 43 -6.50 7.87 4.52
C ALA A 43 -6.83 6.38 4.38
N GLU A 44 -8.01 5.94 4.83
CA GLU A 44 -8.44 4.54 4.70
C GLU A 44 -8.55 4.10 3.23
N ARG A 45 -9.09 4.96 2.35
CA ARG A 45 -9.17 4.68 0.92
C ARG A 45 -7.80 4.61 0.25
N GLU A 46 -6.89 5.49 0.63
CA GLU A 46 -5.53 5.51 0.11
C GLU A 46 -4.78 4.24 0.52
N ILE A 47 -4.92 3.80 1.79
CA ILE A 47 -4.33 2.55 2.28
C ILE A 47 -4.85 1.35 1.49
N GLN A 48 -6.16 1.24 1.28
CA GLN A 48 -6.75 0.13 0.51
C GLN A 48 -6.25 0.10 -0.94
N ALA A 49 -6.15 1.26 -1.58
CA ALA A 49 -5.63 1.36 -2.94
C ALA A 49 -4.16 0.93 -3.00
N LEU A 50 -3.33 1.38 -2.05
CA LEU A 50 -1.93 0.99 -1.93
C LEU A 50 -1.79 -0.51 -1.69
N GLU A 51 -2.60 -1.09 -0.82
CA GLU A 51 -2.59 -2.53 -0.53
C GLU A 51 -2.88 -3.35 -1.80
N MET A 52 -3.93 -3.00 -2.54
CA MET A 52 -4.25 -3.68 -3.80
C MET A 52 -3.12 -3.58 -4.82
N GLN A 53 -2.51 -2.40 -4.96
CA GLN A 53 -1.38 -2.20 -5.86
C GLN A 53 -0.17 -3.05 -5.45
N LEU A 54 0.16 -3.07 -4.15
CA LEU A 54 1.27 -3.88 -3.62
C LEU A 54 1.01 -5.37 -3.82
N LEU A 55 -0.21 -5.83 -3.61
CA LEU A 55 -0.59 -7.22 -3.76
C LEU A 55 -0.51 -7.67 -5.23
N GLU A 56 -0.97 -6.84 -6.17
CA GLU A 56 -0.81 -7.12 -7.61
C GLU A 56 0.66 -7.10 -8.05
N ALA A 57 1.45 -6.14 -7.56
CA ALA A 57 2.89 -6.12 -7.81
C ALA A 57 3.59 -7.39 -7.31
N LYS A 58 3.22 -7.86 -6.10
CA LYS A 58 3.75 -9.11 -5.53
C LYS A 58 3.33 -10.35 -6.32
N LYS A 59 2.08 -10.41 -6.79
CA LYS A 59 1.63 -11.49 -7.68
C LYS A 59 2.41 -11.50 -9.00
N ALA A 60 2.63 -10.33 -9.60
CA ALA A 60 3.42 -10.22 -10.83
C ALA A 60 4.87 -10.66 -10.61
N GLU A 61 5.47 -10.29 -9.48
CA GLU A 61 6.80 -10.74 -9.06
C GLU A 61 6.87 -12.27 -8.95
N LEU A 62 5.90 -12.90 -8.27
CA LEU A 62 5.80 -14.36 -8.16
C LEU A 62 5.65 -15.04 -9.52
N ARG A 63 4.81 -14.49 -10.41
CA ARG A 63 4.64 -15.01 -11.77
C ARG A 63 5.94 -14.93 -12.57
N ASN A 64 6.71 -13.86 -12.39
CA ASN A 64 8.01 -13.70 -13.03
C ASN A 64 9.01 -14.76 -12.54
N TYR A 65 9.03 -15.09 -11.24
CA TYR A 65 9.87 -16.16 -10.72
C TYR A 65 9.51 -17.54 -11.28
N VAL A 66 8.22 -17.85 -11.38
CA VAL A 66 7.77 -19.10 -12.04
C VAL A 66 8.19 -19.14 -13.51
N THR A 67 8.06 -18.02 -14.21
CA THR A 67 8.49 -17.93 -15.62
C THR A 67 10.00 -18.08 -15.76
N GLN A 68 10.78 -17.48 -14.87
CA GLN A 68 12.23 -17.62 -14.82
C GLN A 68 12.63 -19.08 -14.58
N ALA A 69 12.01 -19.75 -13.61
CA ALA A 69 12.24 -21.15 -13.33
C ALA A 69 11.95 -22.01 -14.55
N ARG A 70 10.77 -21.84 -15.16
CA ARG A 70 10.37 -22.54 -16.37
C ARG A 70 11.36 -22.37 -17.51
N ASN A 71 11.84 -21.15 -17.74
CA ASN A 71 12.82 -20.88 -18.79
C ASN A 71 14.19 -21.50 -18.47
N GLY A 72 14.58 -21.55 -17.20
CA GLY A 72 15.86 -22.13 -16.76
C GLY A 72 16.00 -23.63 -17.06
N PHE A 73 14.89 -24.38 -17.01
CA PHE A 73 14.89 -25.81 -17.32
C PHE A 73 14.25 -26.17 -18.67
N ALA A 74 13.73 -25.19 -19.42
CA ALA A 74 13.01 -25.43 -20.68
C ALA A 74 13.83 -26.23 -21.70
N HIS A 75 15.15 -26.03 -21.76
CA HIS A 75 16.03 -26.78 -22.66
C HIS A 75 16.15 -28.26 -22.29
N ILE A 76 16.00 -28.61 -21.01
CA ILE A 76 16.13 -30.00 -20.54
C ILE A 76 14.81 -30.72 -20.75
N TYR A 77 13.72 -30.16 -20.23
CA TYR A 77 12.41 -30.82 -20.30
C TYR A 77 11.78 -30.75 -21.69
N GLY A 78 12.02 -29.68 -22.46
CA GLY A 78 11.45 -29.51 -23.80
C GLY A 78 12.04 -30.44 -24.87
N LEU A 79 13.21 -31.03 -24.61
CA LEU A 79 13.86 -32.01 -25.49
C LEU A 79 13.68 -33.46 -24.99
N ALA A 80 13.07 -33.64 -23.81
CA ALA A 80 12.96 -34.93 -23.14
C ALA A 80 11.80 -35.77 -23.70
N ALA A 81 11.93 -37.09 -23.63
CA ALA A 81 10.81 -37.99 -23.88
C ALA A 81 9.73 -37.83 -22.79
N PRO A 82 8.46 -38.17 -23.06
CA PRO A 82 7.32 -37.96 -22.15
C PRO A 82 7.50 -38.55 -20.74
N ASP A 83 8.41 -39.51 -20.56
CA ASP A 83 8.70 -40.16 -19.28
C ASP A 83 10.20 -40.29 -18.96
N ASP A 84 10.99 -39.33 -19.44
CA ASP A 84 12.42 -39.28 -19.15
C ASP A 84 12.68 -38.94 -17.67
N ALA A 85 12.89 -39.99 -16.87
CA ALA A 85 13.22 -39.88 -15.45
C ALA A 85 14.50 -39.07 -15.20
N GLY A 86 15.49 -39.15 -16.10
CA GLY A 86 16.75 -38.41 -15.98
C GLY A 86 16.57 -36.91 -16.22
N ALA A 87 15.67 -36.52 -17.13
CA ALA A 87 15.28 -35.13 -17.31
C ALA A 87 14.53 -34.59 -16.08
N LYS A 88 13.59 -35.38 -15.52
CA LYS A 88 12.84 -35.03 -14.31
C LYS A 88 13.78 -34.80 -13.12
N GLU A 89 14.77 -35.68 -12.90
CA GLU A 89 15.75 -35.53 -11.82
C GLU A 89 16.59 -34.25 -11.95
N ARG A 90 17.08 -33.94 -13.16
CA ARG A 90 17.86 -32.72 -13.42
C ARG A 90 17.03 -31.45 -13.19
N VAL A 91 15.76 -31.44 -13.60
CA VAL A 91 14.84 -30.32 -13.37
C VAL A 91 14.64 -30.12 -11.86
N THR A 92 14.43 -31.19 -11.10
CA THR A 92 14.28 -31.12 -9.63
C THR A 92 15.52 -30.54 -8.95
N GLN A 93 16.72 -30.95 -9.38
CA GLN A 93 17.98 -30.40 -8.85
C GLN A 93 18.12 -28.90 -9.14
N ILE A 94 17.79 -28.46 -10.36
CA ILE A 94 17.80 -27.04 -10.73
C ILE A 94 16.83 -26.25 -9.85
N LEU A 95 15.58 -26.70 -9.75
CA LEU A 95 14.56 -26.02 -8.94
C LEU A 95 14.92 -25.97 -7.45
N SER A 96 15.56 -27.01 -6.92
CA SER A 96 16.01 -27.06 -5.52
C SER A 96 17.15 -26.08 -5.23
N ALA A 97 17.96 -25.76 -6.24
CA ALA A 97 19.06 -24.80 -6.13
C ALA A 97 18.63 -23.35 -6.40
N MET A 98 17.43 -23.12 -6.95
CA MET A 98 16.93 -21.79 -7.26
C MET A 98 16.48 -21.04 -5.99
N ILE A 99 16.96 -19.81 -5.84
CA ILE A 99 16.65 -18.94 -4.70
C ILE A 99 15.71 -17.83 -5.15
N TYR A 100 14.57 -17.67 -4.48
CA TYR A 100 13.75 -16.46 -4.59
C TYR A 100 13.26 -16.04 -3.20
N GLY A 101 13.52 -14.78 -2.82
CA GLY A 101 13.19 -14.29 -1.47
C GLY A 101 13.98 -14.98 -0.34
N LYS A 102 13.64 -14.65 0.91
CA LYS A 102 14.32 -15.18 2.12
C LYS A 102 13.90 -16.60 2.51
N ALA A 103 12.75 -17.08 2.02
CA ALA A 103 12.17 -18.39 2.37
C ALA A 103 11.38 -19.00 1.21
N GLY A 104 11.75 -18.72 -0.05
CA GLY A 104 11.06 -19.27 -1.21
C GLY A 104 11.54 -20.69 -1.55
N PHE A 105 10.59 -21.54 -1.94
CA PHE A 105 10.83 -22.88 -2.45
C PHE A 105 9.84 -23.17 -3.58
N PHE A 106 10.27 -23.92 -4.59
CA PHE A 106 9.38 -24.33 -5.68
C PHE A 106 8.68 -25.64 -5.32
N PHE A 107 7.37 -25.69 -5.52
CA PHE A 107 6.61 -26.94 -5.49
C PHE A 107 6.31 -27.41 -6.90
N VAL A 108 6.47 -28.71 -7.13
CA VAL A 108 6.13 -29.37 -8.39
C VAL A 108 5.26 -30.57 -8.02
N TYR A 109 4.17 -30.75 -8.74
CA TYR A 109 3.25 -31.88 -8.59
C TYR A 109 3.21 -32.65 -9.91
N ASP A 110 3.07 -33.97 -9.82
CA ASP A 110 2.62 -34.79 -10.92
C ASP A 110 1.10 -34.63 -11.12
N TYR A 111 0.60 -35.04 -12.29
CA TYR A 111 -0.81 -35.05 -12.64
C TYR A 111 -1.20 -36.44 -13.12
#